data_AF-A0A8S2U1B3-F1
#
_entry.id   AF-A0A8S2U1B3-F1
#
_cell.length_a   1.000
_cell.length_b   1.000
_cell.length_c   1.000
_cell.angle_alpha   90.00
_cell.angle_beta   90.00
_cell.angle_gamma   90.00
#
_symmetry.space_group_name_H-M   'P 1'
#
loop_
_entity.id
_entity.type
_entity.pdbx_description
1 polymer ?
#
loop_
_entity_poly.entity_id
_entity_poly.type
_entity_poly.pdbx_seq_one_letter_code
_entity_poly.pdbx_strand_id
1 'polypeptide(L)' 'LGTVYIADDWNNRVMRWAQGATQGTVIVGGNGEGAGANQFNLLVGLSFDQHGNLYVVDYNNHRVQRFSIQ' A
#
# COMPACT_ATOMS: atom_id res chain seq x y z
N LEU A 1 -18.25 -10.33 -3.13
CA LEU A 1 -17.56 -9.42 -2.18
C LEU A 1 -16.09 -9.47 -2.56
N GLY A 2 -15.50 -8.35 -2.98
CA GLY A 2 -14.19 -8.33 -3.64
C GLY A 2 -13.00 -8.36 -2.68
N THR A 3 -11.79 -8.29 -3.27
CA THR A 3 -10.53 -8.08 -2.56
C THR A 3 -10.53 -6.76 -1.77
N VAL A 4 -10.00 -6.79 -0.54
CA VAL A 4 -9.80 -5.60 0.30
C VAL A 4 -8.31 -5.23 0.31
N TYR A 5 -8.03 -3.93 0.18
CA TYR A 5 -6.69 -3.37 0.31
C TYR A 5 -6.64 -2.48 1.55
N ILE A 6 -5.61 -2.66 2.38
CA ILE A 6 -5.50 -2.01 3.68
C ILE A 6 -4.20 -1.25 3.74
N ALA A 7 -4.31 0.03 4.09
CA ALA A 7 -3.23 0.88 4.55
C ALA A 7 -2.89 0.52 6.01
N ASP A 8 -1.81 -0.24 6.21
CA ASP A 8 -1.35 -0.70 7.54
C ASP A 8 -0.18 0.19 7.99
N ASP A 9 -0.52 1.43 8.32
CA ASP A 9 0.39 2.57 8.48
C ASP A 9 1.52 2.36 9.48
N TRP A 10 1.20 1.95 10.71
CA TRP A 10 2.22 1.71 11.73
C TRP A 10 3.19 0.58 11.37
N ASN A 11 2.78 -0.32 10.47
CA ASN A 11 3.64 -1.35 9.91
C ASN A 11 4.28 -0.95 8.57
N ASN A 12 4.11 0.32 8.15
CA ASN A 12 4.66 0.93 6.94
C ASN A 12 4.42 0.09 5.68
N ARG A 13 3.21 -0.47 5.54
CA ARG A 13 2.89 -1.43 4.46
C ARG A 13 1.46 -1.35 3.96
N VAL A 14 1.24 -1.89 2.77
CA VAL A 14 -0.07 -2.12 2.18
C VAL A 14 -0.34 -3.61 2.09
N MET A 15 -1.48 -4.02 2.61
CA MET A 15 -1.92 -5.42 2.65
C MET A 15 -3.05 -5.66 1.64
N ARG A 16 -3.05 -6.83 1.00
CA ARG A 16 -4.14 -7.35 0.18
C ARG A 16 -4.80 -8.55 0.85
N TRP A 17 -6.13 -8.54 0.91
CA TRP A 17 -6.96 -9.61 1.45
C TRP A 17 -7.97 -10.07 0.41
N ALA A 18 -7.82 -11.30 -0.08
CA ALA A 18 -8.79 -11.90 -0.99
C ALA A 18 -10.05 -12.34 -0.22
N GLN A 19 -11.16 -12.53 -0.94
CA GLN A 19 -12.40 -13.03 -0.34
C GLN A 19 -12.16 -14.39 0.33
N GLY A 20 -12.52 -14.50 1.61
CA GLY A 20 -12.37 -15.73 2.40
C GLY A 20 -10.93 -16.03 2.85
N ALA A 21 -9.98 -15.13 2.61
CA ALA A 21 -8.61 -15.31 3.07
C ALA A 21 -8.52 -15.26 4.60
N THR A 22 -7.77 -16.18 5.18
CA THR A 22 -7.43 -16.20 6.62
C THR A 22 -6.13 -15.44 6.93
N GLN A 23 -5.39 -15.03 5.89
CA GLN A 23 -4.16 -14.27 5.98
C GLN A 23 -4.07 -13.25 4.84
N GLY A 24 -3.52 -12.08 5.13
CA GLY A 24 -3.23 -11.04 4.14
C GLY A 24 -1.84 -11.20 3.53
N THR A 25 -1.64 -10.62 2.35
CA THR A 25 -0.34 -10.54 1.69
C THR A 25 0.15 -9.09 1.68
N VAL A 26 1.40 -8.86 2.08
CA VAL A 26 2.06 -7.56 1.87
C VAL A 26 2.30 -7.40 0.37
N ILE A 27 1.77 -6.34 -0.24
CA ILE A 27 1.95 -6.09 -1.68
C ILE A 27 2.88 -4.89 -1.95
N VAL A 28 3.00 -3.97 -1.00
CA VAL A 28 3.85 -2.78 -1.06
C VAL A 28 4.28 -2.44 0.38
N GLY A 29 5.49 -1.90 0.55
CA GLY A 29 6.05 -1.50 1.85
C GLY A 29 6.61 -2.66 2.65
N GLY A 30 6.63 -2.51 3.98
CA GLY A 30 7.24 -3.45 4.91
C GLY A 30 8.76 -3.32 5.02
N ASN A 31 9.34 -2.27 4.43
CA ASN A 31 10.79 -2.02 4.41
C ASN A 31 11.22 -0.95 5.43
N GLY A 32 10.41 -0.76 6.48
CA GLY A 32 10.62 0.28 7.49
C GLY A 32 10.14 1.66 7.07
N GLU A 33 10.08 2.56 8.04
CA GLU A 33 9.82 3.98 7.81
C GLU A 33 10.98 4.62 7.03
N GLY A 34 10.68 5.46 6.04
CA GLY A 34 11.71 6.18 5.31
C GLY A 34 11.22 6.84 4.03
N ALA A 35 12.15 7.54 3.36
CA ALA A 35 11.89 8.25 2.10
C ALA A 35 12.39 7.47 0.86
N GLY A 36 12.94 6.27 1.03
CA GLY A 36 13.36 5.41 -0.07
C GLY A 36 12.18 4.93 -0.93
N ALA A 37 12.47 4.37 -2.09
CA ALA A 37 11.45 3.68 -2.88
C ALA A 37 10.88 2.52 -2.07
N ASN A 38 9.55 2.36 -2.06
CA ASN A 38 8.86 1.30 -1.31
C ASN A 38 9.09 1.36 0.22
N GLN A 39 9.42 2.55 0.73
CA GLN A 39 9.34 2.94 2.13
C GLN A 39 8.32 4.07 2.26
N PHE A 40 7.73 4.22 3.45
CA PHE A 40 6.68 5.19 3.73
C PHE A 40 6.96 5.94 5.02
N ASN A 41 6.40 7.13 5.14
CA ASN A 41 6.31 7.87 6.38
C ASN A 41 4.89 8.47 6.48
N LEU A 42 4.07 7.88 7.35
CA LEU A 42 2.65 8.18 7.51
C LEU A 42 1.86 7.97 6.20
N LEU A 43 1.49 6.73 5.90
CA LEU A 43 0.69 6.40 4.72
C LEU A 43 -0.81 6.56 5.03
N VAL A 44 -1.51 7.38 4.24
CA VAL A 44 -2.86 7.84 4.60
C VAL A 44 -3.95 7.47 3.59
N GLY A 45 -3.57 7.00 2.40
CA GLY A 45 -4.55 6.76 1.34
C GLY A 45 -4.04 5.85 0.23
N LEU A 46 -4.99 5.15 -0.38
CA LEU A 46 -4.79 4.22 -1.50
C LEU A 46 -5.80 4.55 -2.61
N SER A 47 -5.37 4.46 -3.86
CA SER A 47 -6.26 4.51 -5.01
C SER A 47 -5.72 3.66 -6.15
N PHE A 48 -6.62 3.21 -7.03
CA PHE A 48 -6.27 2.42 -8.21
C PHE A 48 -6.61 3.19 -9.48
N ASP A 49 -5.75 3.07 -10.50
CA ASP A 49 -6.14 3.46 -11.86
C ASP A 49 -6.82 2.29 -12.61
N GLN A 50 -7.32 2.58 -13.81
CA GLN A 50 -7.99 1.61 -14.67
C GLN A 50 -7.10 0.45 -15.15
N HIS A 51 -5.77 0.58 -15.03
CA HIS A 51 -4.82 -0.48 -15.38
C HIS A 51 -4.43 -1.33 -14.17
N GLY A 52 -4.98 -1.03 -12.98
CA GLY A 52 -4.68 -1.73 -11.75
C GLY A 52 -3.40 -1.28 -11.06
N ASN A 53 -2.80 -0.15 -11.45
CA ASN A 53 -1.68 0.40 -10.67
C ASN A 53 -2.20 0.96 -9.35
N LEU A 54 -1.46 0.70 -8.28
CA LEU A 54 -1.74 1.23 -6.95
C LEU A 54 -0.99 2.54 -6.73
N TYR A 55 -1.71 3.56 -6.28
CA TYR A 55 -1.16 4.84 -5.83
C TYR A 55 -1.29 4.93 -4.31
N VAL A 56 -0.17 5.21 -3.64
CA VAL A 56 -0.09 5.31 -2.18
C VAL A 56 0.32 6.74 -1.82
N VAL A 57 -0.48 7.38 -0.98
CA VAL A 57 -0.19 8.71 -0.43
C VAL A 57 0.76 8.55 0.75
N ASP A 58 1.97 9.07 0.60
CA ASP A 58 3.07 9.02 1.58
C ASP A 58 3.20 10.41 2.19
N TYR A 59 2.40 10.67 3.24
CA TYR A 59 2.00 12.01 3.65
C TYR A 59 3.17 12.85 4.18
N ASN A 60 3.97 12.30 5.11
CA ASN A 60 5.08 13.04 5.70
C ASN A 60 6.26 13.20 4.72
N ASN A 61 6.37 12.31 3.74
CA ASN A 61 7.33 12.47 2.64
C ASN A 61 6.81 13.40 1.52
N HIS A 62 5.60 13.96 1.67
CA HIS A 62 4.97 14.89 0.72
C HIS A 62 4.96 14.37 -0.72
N ARG A 63 4.69 13.07 -0.91
CA ARG A 63 4.70 12.44 -2.22
C ARG A 63 3.57 11.44 -2.39
N VAL A 64 3.37 11.05 -3.65
CA VAL A 64 2.57 9.87 -4.02
C VAL A 64 3.49 8.90 -4.74
N GLN A 65 3.48 7.63 -4.33
CA GLN A 65 4.20 6.57 -5.02
C GLN A 65 3.23 5.71 -5.82
N ARG A 66 3.62 5.33 -7.05
CA ARG A 66 2.84 4.45 -7.94
C ARG A 66 3.53 3.09 -8.05
N PHE A 67 2.76 2.02 -7.92
CA PHE A 67 3.23 0.64 -8.02
C PHE A 67 2.40 -0.13 -9.04
N SER A 68 3.08 -0.90 -9.89
CA SER A 68 2.44 -1.98 -10.65
C SER A 68 2.38 -3.20 -9.74
N ILE A 69 1.18 -3.66 -9.42
CA ILE A 69 0.95 -4.77 -8.47
C ILE A 69 0.30 -6.00 -9.12
N GLN A 70 0.45 -6.12 -10.44
CA GLN A 70 0.00 -7.28 -11.22
C GLN A 70 0.66 -8.58 -10.73
#